data_AF-A0A8T4NRE2-F1
#
_entry.id   AF-A0A8T4NRE2-F1
#
_cell.length_a   1.000
_cell.length_b   1.000
_cell.length_c   1.000
_cell.angle_alpha   90.00
_cell.angle_beta   90.00
_cell.angle_gamma   90.00
#
_symmetry.space_group_name_H-M   'P 1'
#
loop_
_entity.id
_entity.type
_entity.pdbx_description
1 polymer ?
#
loop_
_entity_poly.entity_id
_entity_poly.type
_entity_poly.pdbx_seq_one_letter_code
_entity_poly.pdbx_strand_id
1 'polypeptide(L)'
;MGRKKKAETNESETENNEKEELVEASETEIEEKVKKGRKKKEEKVEASEENNVIETGEIRAIGTEEESDLNKKKRTSDRSVLIRELKEKAKKLAAGIEGIKTQDIKEELEKKRELLVELDDYVKTGIHLGTRVITPSMRQFVYRRRADSIGVLNTSLIDEYIKKAIDIISKHSPEEIVLVCKREAGWKAAALFSEATGIKVFTKKYPAGMMTNIQLETFYEPELVIICDPWIDRNALGDAVKTNKKIVGLCDTNNFTKDVNYVIPCNNKGGKSLGLVFYLIAKGYLEKRKLKNKIPSMEDFTEEDMQAVQEVYEFKRPMEFEQAAV
;
A
#
# COMPACT_ATOMS: atom_id res chain seq x y z
N MET A 1 10.49 16.03 -73.24
CA MET A 1 9.80 15.86 -71.94
C MET A 1 8.92 14.60 -71.93
N GLY A 2 9.48 13.39 -72.12
CA GLY A 2 8.66 12.17 -72.26
C GLY A 2 9.26 10.89 -71.68
N ARG A 3 10.38 10.96 -70.95
CA ARG A 3 11.04 9.76 -70.37
C ARG A 3 11.25 9.80 -68.85
N LYS A 4 10.90 10.90 -68.17
CA LYS A 4 10.99 11.00 -66.69
C LYS A 4 9.67 10.78 -65.95
N LYS A 5 8.51 10.88 -66.60
CA LYS A 5 7.19 10.63 -65.96
C LYS A 5 6.74 9.16 -65.92
N LYS A 6 7.46 8.24 -66.59
CA LYS A 6 7.17 6.79 -66.61
C LYS A 6 7.98 5.98 -65.59
N ALA A 7 9.01 6.57 -64.98
CA ALA A 7 9.82 5.89 -63.96
C ALA A 7 9.23 6.11 -62.54
N GLU A 8 8.79 7.33 -62.24
CA GLU A 8 8.17 7.69 -60.94
C GLU A 8 6.78 7.05 -60.70
N THR A 9 6.13 6.55 -61.76
CA THR A 9 4.84 5.83 -61.66
C THR A 9 5.01 4.33 -61.43
N ASN A 10 6.14 3.74 -61.83
CA ASN A 10 6.39 2.31 -61.61
C ASN A 10 7.00 2.01 -60.24
N GLU A 11 7.74 2.95 -59.63
CA GLU A 11 8.33 2.76 -58.29
C GLU A 11 7.28 2.89 -57.16
N SER A 12 6.23 3.70 -57.36
CA SER A 12 5.15 3.87 -56.37
C SER A 12 4.10 2.75 -56.40
N GLU A 13 3.96 2.03 -57.51
CA GLU A 13 3.12 0.83 -57.61
C GLU A 13 3.82 -0.40 -56.99
N THR A 14 5.16 -0.51 -57.10
CA THR A 14 5.92 -1.59 -56.44
C THR A 14 6.01 -1.43 -54.93
N GLU A 15 6.16 -0.21 -54.40
CA GLU A 15 6.20 0.00 -52.93
C GLU A 15 4.84 -0.16 -52.24
N ASN A 16 3.72 0.00 -52.96
CA ASN A 16 2.38 -0.24 -52.41
C ASN A 16 2.03 -1.73 -52.40
N ASN A 17 2.45 -2.51 -53.42
CA ASN A 17 2.25 -3.96 -53.43
C ASN A 17 3.09 -4.68 -52.35
N GLU A 18 4.32 -4.23 -52.10
CA GLU A 18 5.15 -4.79 -51.02
C GLU A 18 4.59 -4.50 -49.62
N LYS A 19 3.93 -3.36 -49.43
CA LYS A 19 3.25 -3.02 -48.16
C LYS A 19 1.96 -3.80 -47.95
N GLU A 20 1.20 -4.10 -49.01
CA GLU A 20 0.00 -4.94 -48.91
C GLU A 20 0.34 -6.41 -48.62
N GLU A 21 1.38 -6.98 -49.25
CA GLU A 21 1.86 -8.34 -48.93
C GLU A 21 2.41 -8.47 -47.49
N LEU A 22 3.06 -7.45 -46.97
CA LEU A 22 3.54 -7.43 -45.57
C LEU A 22 2.40 -7.37 -44.55
N VAL A 23 1.27 -6.74 -44.90
CA VAL A 23 0.08 -6.67 -44.04
C VAL A 23 -0.68 -7.99 -44.05
N GLU A 24 -0.89 -8.62 -45.22
CA GLU A 24 -1.52 -9.96 -45.31
C GLU A 24 -0.67 -11.06 -44.62
N ALA A 25 0.66 -10.99 -44.71
CA ALA A 25 1.55 -11.90 -43.98
C ALA A 25 1.44 -11.72 -42.45
N SER A 26 1.19 -10.49 -41.97
CA SER A 26 1.02 -10.22 -40.54
C SER A 26 -0.35 -10.68 -40.01
N GLU A 27 -1.41 -10.56 -40.81
CA GLU A 27 -2.76 -10.98 -40.44
C GLU A 27 -2.89 -12.51 -40.37
N THR A 28 -2.26 -13.22 -41.31
CA THR A 28 -2.22 -14.70 -41.32
C THR A 28 -1.42 -15.27 -40.14
N GLU A 29 -0.32 -14.63 -39.73
CA GLU A 29 0.41 -15.01 -38.50
C GLU A 29 -0.39 -14.80 -37.21
N ILE A 30 -1.19 -13.73 -37.15
CA ILE A 30 -2.05 -13.42 -36.00
C ILE A 30 -3.18 -14.46 -35.91
N GLU A 31 -3.80 -14.84 -37.03
CA GLU A 31 -4.81 -15.90 -37.05
C GLU A 31 -4.27 -17.27 -36.63
N GLU A 32 -3.03 -17.61 -37.02
CA GLU A 32 -2.40 -18.86 -36.62
C GLU A 32 -2.06 -18.90 -35.12
N LYS A 33 -1.61 -17.77 -34.55
CA LYS A 33 -1.36 -17.62 -33.10
C LYS A 33 -2.66 -17.69 -32.30
N VAL A 34 -3.77 -17.15 -32.81
CA VAL A 34 -5.10 -17.24 -32.18
C VAL A 34 -5.65 -18.67 -32.23
N LYS A 35 -5.46 -19.42 -33.33
CA LYS A 35 -5.84 -20.84 -33.43
C LYS A 35 -5.01 -21.74 -32.50
N LYS A 36 -3.69 -21.51 -32.39
CA LYS A 36 -2.82 -22.21 -31.41
C LYS A 36 -3.19 -21.88 -29.96
N GLY A 37 -3.62 -20.65 -29.68
CA GLY A 37 -4.13 -20.23 -28.37
C GLY A 37 -5.47 -20.88 -27.99
N ARG A 38 -6.35 -21.13 -28.96
CA ARG A 38 -7.63 -21.83 -28.75
C ARG A 38 -7.44 -23.31 -28.44
N LYS A 39 -6.58 -24.02 -29.18
CA LYS A 39 -6.26 -25.43 -28.91
C LYS A 39 -5.61 -25.67 -27.54
N LYS A 40 -4.67 -24.80 -27.13
CA LYS A 40 -4.06 -24.86 -25.79
C LYS A 40 -5.03 -24.60 -24.63
N LYS A 41 -6.16 -23.93 -24.91
CA LYS A 41 -7.21 -23.67 -23.92
C LYS A 41 -8.20 -24.84 -23.82
N GLU A 42 -8.42 -25.57 -24.92
CA GLU A 42 -9.23 -26.80 -24.95
C GLU A 42 -8.50 -27.97 -24.26
N GLU A 43 -7.20 -28.19 -24.51
CA GLU A 43 -6.41 -29.23 -23.82
C GLU A 43 -6.25 -28.99 -22.30
N LYS A 44 -6.28 -27.72 -21.85
CA LYS A 44 -6.19 -27.37 -20.43
C LYS A 44 -7.50 -27.59 -19.65
N VAL A 45 -8.63 -27.62 -20.36
CA VAL A 45 -9.94 -27.88 -19.75
C VAL A 45 -10.12 -29.39 -19.56
N GLU A 46 -9.72 -30.20 -20.53
CA GLU A 46 -9.75 -31.67 -20.41
C GLU A 46 -8.82 -32.19 -19.29
N ALA A 47 -7.63 -31.62 -19.11
CA ALA A 47 -6.71 -32.01 -18.02
C ALA A 47 -7.18 -31.62 -16.59
N SER A 48 -8.17 -30.74 -16.48
CA SER A 48 -8.74 -30.29 -15.20
C SER A 48 -9.97 -31.09 -14.76
N GLU A 49 -10.60 -31.84 -15.67
CA GLU A 49 -11.76 -32.70 -15.37
C GLU A 49 -11.34 -34.10 -14.89
N GLU A 50 -10.16 -34.59 -15.26
CA GLU A 50 -9.66 -35.91 -14.79
C GLU A 50 -9.09 -35.91 -13.36
N ASN A 51 -8.69 -34.75 -12.82
CA ASN A 51 -8.04 -34.65 -11.50
C ASN A 51 -9.00 -34.40 -10.33
N ASN A 52 -10.30 -34.25 -10.58
CA ASN A 52 -11.30 -33.95 -9.54
C ASN A 52 -12.07 -35.18 -9.03
N VAL A 53 -11.64 -36.40 -9.40
CA VAL A 53 -12.38 -37.65 -9.10
C VAL A 53 -11.88 -38.38 -7.84
N ILE A 54 -10.84 -37.92 -7.14
CA ILE A 54 -10.16 -38.75 -6.12
C ILE A 54 -10.43 -38.34 -4.65
N GLU A 55 -11.03 -37.19 -4.33
CA GLU A 55 -11.04 -36.70 -2.93
C GLU A 55 -12.41 -36.32 -2.34
N THR A 56 -13.47 -37.06 -2.65
CA THR A 56 -14.74 -37.00 -1.89
C THR A 56 -15.38 -38.39 -1.73
N GLY A 57 -14.62 -39.35 -1.20
CA GLY A 57 -15.17 -40.54 -0.56
C GLY A 57 -15.26 -40.32 0.94
N GLU A 58 -16.42 -40.63 1.53
CA GLU A 58 -16.74 -40.62 2.98
C GLU A 58 -17.37 -39.36 3.57
N ILE A 59 -18.62 -39.06 3.19
CA ILE A 59 -19.67 -38.81 4.19
C ILE A 59 -20.91 -39.63 3.82
N ARG A 60 -21.42 -40.33 4.84
CA ARG A 60 -22.46 -41.35 4.82
C ARG A 60 -23.80 -40.90 4.25
N ALA A 61 -24.45 -41.86 3.60
CA ALA A 61 -25.87 -41.92 3.31
C ALA A 61 -26.77 -41.49 4.47
N ILE A 62 -27.88 -40.81 4.16
CA ILE A 62 -29.28 -41.02 4.61
C ILE A 62 -30.12 -39.84 4.06
N GLY A 63 -31.16 -40.13 3.27
CA GLY A 63 -32.30 -39.21 3.05
C GLY A 63 -32.67 -38.84 1.62
N THR A 64 -33.49 -39.68 0.97
CA THR A 64 -34.68 -39.36 0.13
C THR A 64 -34.56 -38.26 -0.95
N GLU A 65 -34.41 -38.65 -2.22
CA GLU A 65 -35.49 -38.65 -3.23
C GLU A 65 -35.93 -37.23 -3.68
N GLU A 66 -35.31 -36.68 -4.75
CA GLU A 66 -36.00 -35.72 -5.66
C GLU A 66 -35.27 -35.34 -6.98
N GLU A 67 -34.17 -35.99 -7.40
CA GLU A 67 -33.36 -35.47 -8.53
C GLU A 67 -33.27 -36.34 -9.80
N SER A 68 -34.23 -37.25 -10.08
CA SER A 68 -34.13 -38.15 -11.25
C SER A 68 -35.11 -37.92 -12.40
N ASP A 69 -35.95 -36.87 -12.41
CA ASP A 69 -37.10 -36.83 -13.34
C ASP A 69 -37.22 -35.65 -14.33
N LEU A 70 -36.12 -34.99 -14.70
CA LEU A 70 -36.20 -33.93 -15.75
C LEU A 70 -35.21 -34.03 -16.91
N ASN A 71 -34.33 -35.03 -16.96
CA ASN A 71 -33.43 -35.20 -18.10
C ASN A 71 -33.99 -36.12 -19.18
N LYS A 72 -35.11 -35.72 -19.81
CA LYS A 72 -35.52 -36.09 -21.19
C LYS A 72 -36.89 -35.49 -21.54
N LYS A 73 -36.94 -34.21 -21.95
CA LYS A 73 -37.91 -33.75 -22.97
C LYS A 73 -37.53 -32.38 -23.56
N LYS A 74 -37.38 -32.38 -24.89
CA LYS A 74 -37.47 -31.27 -25.84
C LYS A 74 -36.26 -30.32 -25.98
N ARG A 75 -35.36 -30.74 -26.88
CA ARG A 75 -34.85 -29.86 -27.94
C ARG A 75 -36.01 -29.13 -28.63
N THR A 76 -35.70 -27.91 -29.10
CA THR A 76 -36.50 -27.00 -29.95
C THR A 76 -37.58 -26.15 -29.26
N SER A 77 -37.14 -24.99 -28.75
CA SER A 77 -37.80 -23.69 -28.97
C SER A 77 -36.78 -22.57 -28.73
N ASP A 78 -36.23 -22.10 -29.86
CA ASP A 78 -35.71 -20.76 -30.11
C ASP A 78 -34.45 -20.27 -29.39
N ARG A 79 -33.30 -20.75 -29.88
CA ARG A 79 -31.99 -20.10 -29.68
C ARG A 79 -32.02 -18.60 -30.07
N SER A 80 -32.91 -18.21 -30.99
CA SER A 80 -33.16 -16.82 -31.39
C SER A 80 -33.87 -15.99 -30.31
N VAL A 81 -34.76 -16.59 -29.50
CA VAL A 81 -35.43 -15.94 -28.38
C VAL A 81 -34.45 -15.74 -27.22
N LEU A 82 -33.63 -16.74 -26.91
CA LEU A 82 -32.59 -16.62 -25.88
C LEU A 82 -31.55 -15.54 -26.22
N ILE A 83 -31.15 -15.43 -27.50
CA ILE A 83 -30.24 -14.37 -27.96
C ILE A 83 -30.92 -12.99 -27.89
N ARG A 84 -32.24 -12.89 -28.15
CA ARG A 84 -32.99 -11.64 -27.98
C ARG A 84 -33.09 -11.24 -26.51
N GLU A 85 -33.36 -12.19 -25.61
CA GLU A 85 -33.39 -11.92 -24.17
C GLU A 85 -32.02 -11.53 -23.62
N LEU A 86 -30.94 -12.18 -24.07
CA LEU A 86 -29.57 -11.81 -23.71
C LEU A 86 -29.19 -10.43 -24.27
N LYS A 87 -29.62 -10.11 -25.51
CA LYS A 87 -29.44 -8.77 -26.09
C LYS A 87 -30.28 -7.72 -25.36
N GLU A 88 -31.49 -8.02 -24.93
CA GLU A 88 -32.33 -7.11 -24.15
C GLU A 88 -31.78 -6.91 -22.73
N LYS A 89 -31.28 -7.96 -22.08
CA LYS A 89 -30.57 -7.86 -20.80
C LYS A 89 -29.28 -7.06 -20.94
N ALA A 90 -28.50 -7.30 -22.01
CA ALA A 90 -27.32 -6.51 -22.32
C ALA A 90 -27.66 -5.05 -22.65
N LYS A 91 -28.80 -4.78 -23.33
CA LYS A 91 -29.27 -3.42 -23.64
C LYS A 91 -29.81 -2.70 -22.40
N LYS A 92 -30.44 -3.41 -21.47
CA LYS A 92 -30.84 -2.88 -20.15
C LYS A 92 -29.63 -2.59 -19.26
N LEU A 93 -28.61 -3.46 -19.28
CA LEU A 93 -27.33 -3.22 -18.61
C LEU A 93 -26.57 -2.04 -19.25
N ALA A 94 -26.53 -1.95 -20.57
CA ALA A 94 -25.91 -0.84 -21.30
C ALA A 94 -26.64 0.49 -21.05
N ALA A 95 -27.97 0.51 -21.06
CA ALA A 95 -28.76 1.69 -20.71
C ALA A 95 -28.58 2.11 -19.24
N GLY A 96 -28.30 1.16 -18.34
CA GLY A 96 -27.93 1.44 -16.95
C GLY A 96 -26.52 2.03 -16.79
N ILE A 97 -25.63 1.83 -17.77
CA ILE A 97 -24.27 2.38 -17.79
C ILE A 97 -24.24 3.76 -18.47
N GLU A 98 -25.07 3.98 -19.50
CA GLU A 98 -25.16 5.26 -20.23
C GLU A 98 -25.68 6.43 -19.38
N GLY A 99 -26.35 6.15 -18.25
CA GLY A 99 -26.81 7.17 -17.30
C GLY A 99 -25.78 7.65 -16.29
N ILE A 100 -24.62 6.97 -16.16
CA ILE A 100 -23.56 7.36 -15.23
C ILE A 100 -22.56 8.19 -16.00
N LYS A 101 -22.68 9.52 -15.92
CA LYS A 101 -21.78 10.43 -16.62
C LYS A 101 -20.35 10.16 -16.15
N THR A 102 -19.46 9.92 -17.09
CA THR A 102 -18.02 9.72 -16.85
C THR A 102 -17.40 10.89 -16.07
N GLN A 103 -18.00 12.07 -16.14
CA GLN A 103 -17.61 13.27 -15.41
C GLN A 103 -17.96 13.19 -13.91
N ASP A 104 -19.15 12.69 -13.56
CA ASP A 104 -19.58 12.56 -12.15
C ASP A 104 -18.74 11.48 -11.43
N ILE A 105 -18.42 10.38 -12.12
CA ILE A 105 -17.50 9.34 -11.63
C ILE A 105 -16.08 9.91 -11.45
N LYS A 106 -15.64 10.77 -12.37
CA LYS A 106 -14.29 11.35 -12.33
C LYS A 106 -14.16 12.37 -11.20
N GLU A 107 -15.17 13.20 -10.96
CA GLU A 107 -15.21 14.12 -9.83
C GLU A 107 -15.31 13.37 -8.48
N GLU A 108 -16.07 12.28 -8.39
CA GLU A 108 -16.09 11.44 -7.19
C GLU A 108 -14.75 10.71 -6.95
N LEU A 109 -14.08 10.28 -8.01
CA LEU A 109 -12.72 9.72 -7.94
C LEU A 109 -11.68 10.77 -7.57
N GLU A 110 -11.82 12.01 -8.03
CA GLU A 110 -10.94 13.12 -7.68
C GLU A 110 -11.13 13.56 -6.23
N LYS A 111 -12.37 13.61 -5.72
CA LYS A 111 -12.66 13.80 -4.28
C LYS A 111 -12.11 12.67 -3.41
N LYS A 112 -12.14 11.42 -3.90
CA LYS A 112 -11.45 10.30 -3.23
C LYS A 112 -9.92 10.39 -3.28
N ARG A 113 -9.35 11.22 -4.18
CA ARG A 113 -7.92 11.43 -4.35
C ARG A 113 -7.41 12.68 -3.65
N GLU A 114 -8.19 13.32 -2.79
CA GLU A 114 -7.66 14.37 -1.89
C GLU A 114 -6.63 13.75 -0.93
N LEU A 115 -5.39 13.67 -1.39
CA LEU A 115 -4.22 13.25 -0.63
C LEU A 115 -3.89 14.33 0.40
N LEU A 116 -3.26 13.94 1.51
CA LEU A 116 -2.79 14.89 2.54
C LEU A 116 -1.73 15.86 2.00
N VAL A 117 -0.97 15.41 1.01
CA VAL A 117 0.10 16.14 0.32
C VAL A 117 0.04 15.82 -1.17
N GLU A 118 0.59 16.71 -1.98
CA GLU A 118 0.80 16.48 -3.41
C GLU A 118 1.58 15.18 -3.67
N LEU A 119 1.26 14.51 -4.77
CA LEU A 119 1.86 13.23 -5.14
C LEU A 119 3.38 13.34 -5.32
N ASP A 120 3.85 14.48 -5.82
CA ASP A 120 5.26 14.73 -6.08
C ASP A 120 6.09 14.67 -4.81
N ASP A 121 5.58 15.15 -3.69
CA ASP A 121 6.32 15.17 -2.43
C ASP A 121 6.45 13.78 -1.81
N TYR A 122 5.43 12.92 -1.97
CA TYR A 122 5.54 11.50 -1.63
C TYR A 122 6.59 10.78 -2.49
N VAL A 123 6.74 11.17 -3.75
CA VAL A 123 7.77 10.60 -4.64
C VAL A 123 9.16 11.11 -4.28
N LYS A 124 9.33 12.43 -4.05
CA LYS A 124 10.60 13.07 -3.67
C LYS A 124 11.17 12.53 -2.37
N THR A 125 10.33 12.28 -1.37
CA THR A 125 10.73 11.74 -0.07
C THR A 125 11.01 10.24 -0.11
N GLY A 126 10.61 9.54 -1.18
CA GLY A 126 10.87 8.11 -1.35
C GLY A 126 10.03 7.22 -0.43
N ILE A 127 8.86 7.67 0.03
CA ILE A 127 7.99 6.90 0.95
C ILE A 127 7.54 5.55 0.36
N HIS A 128 7.39 5.52 -0.97
CA HIS A 128 6.87 4.39 -1.73
C HIS A 128 7.93 3.30 -2.00
N LEU A 129 9.20 3.59 -1.71
CA LEU A 129 10.31 2.68 -1.96
C LEU A 129 10.43 1.68 -0.82
N GLY A 130 10.09 0.43 -1.09
CA GLY A 130 10.30 -0.65 -0.13
C GLY A 130 11.65 -1.33 -0.28
N THR A 131 11.69 -2.64 -0.02
CA THR A 131 12.91 -3.45 -0.13
C THR A 131 12.74 -4.62 -1.09
N ARG A 132 13.82 -5.39 -1.31
CA ARG A 132 13.78 -6.59 -2.15
C ARG A 132 12.90 -7.69 -1.56
N VAL A 133 12.87 -7.78 -0.22
CA VAL A 133 12.11 -8.78 0.52
C VAL A 133 10.71 -8.26 0.76
N ILE A 134 9.71 -9.07 0.43
CA ILE A 134 8.29 -8.76 0.66
C ILE A 134 7.73 -9.86 1.54
N THR A 135 7.35 -9.52 2.77
CA THR A 135 6.70 -10.45 3.69
C THR A 135 5.26 -10.72 3.26
N PRO A 136 4.69 -11.89 3.61
CA PRO A 136 3.30 -12.21 3.26
C PRO A 136 2.30 -11.16 3.76
N SER A 137 2.47 -10.67 4.99
CA SER A 137 1.59 -9.66 5.60
C SER A 137 1.61 -8.31 4.88
N MET A 138 2.76 -7.92 4.34
CA MET A 138 2.93 -6.63 3.66
C MET A 138 2.59 -6.67 2.17
N ARG A 139 2.37 -7.87 1.59
CA ARG A 139 2.09 -8.04 0.16
C ARG A 139 0.90 -7.22 -0.32
N GLN A 140 -0.14 -7.05 0.51
CA GLN A 140 -1.34 -6.27 0.18
C GLN A 140 -1.07 -4.77 -0.05
N PHE A 141 0.02 -4.22 0.50
CA PHE A 141 0.38 -2.81 0.35
C PHE A 141 1.32 -2.56 -0.83
N VAL A 142 1.87 -3.63 -1.42
CA VAL A 142 2.80 -3.54 -2.55
C VAL A 142 1.99 -3.46 -3.85
N TYR A 143 2.23 -2.41 -4.63
CA TYR A 143 1.63 -2.23 -5.94
C TYR A 143 2.33 -3.08 -7.01
N ARG A 144 3.65 -2.96 -7.12
CA ARG A 144 4.46 -3.71 -8.09
C ARG A 144 5.91 -3.87 -7.63
N ARG A 145 6.64 -4.77 -8.28
CA ARG A 145 8.11 -4.81 -8.19
C ARG A 145 8.74 -3.98 -9.31
N ARG A 146 9.79 -3.22 -8.99
CA ARG A 146 10.64 -2.52 -9.97
C ARG A 146 11.61 -3.51 -10.62
N ALA A 147 12.24 -3.11 -11.73
CA ALA A 147 13.33 -3.86 -12.37
C ALA A 147 14.46 -4.23 -11.38
N ASP A 148 14.77 -3.35 -10.43
CA ASP A 148 15.77 -3.57 -9.38
C ASP A 148 15.33 -4.57 -8.28
N SER A 149 14.21 -5.27 -8.48
CA SER A 149 13.55 -6.16 -7.52
C SER A 149 13.06 -5.49 -6.22
N ILE A 150 13.07 -4.16 -6.15
CA ILE A 150 12.52 -3.39 -5.03
C ILE A 150 10.99 -3.39 -5.11
N GLY A 151 10.32 -3.68 -4.00
CA GLY A 151 8.86 -3.54 -3.87
C GLY A 151 8.46 -2.07 -3.82
N VAL A 152 7.51 -1.67 -4.66
CA VAL A 152 6.91 -0.33 -4.66
C VAL A 152 5.59 -0.38 -3.92
N LEU A 153 5.47 0.38 -2.84
CA LEU A 153 4.24 0.53 -2.05
C LEU A 153 3.24 1.43 -2.77
N ASN A 154 1.95 1.20 -2.54
CA ASN A 154 0.88 2.02 -3.12
C ASN A 154 0.67 3.31 -2.31
N THR A 155 1.04 4.46 -2.86
CA THR A 155 0.92 5.78 -2.20
C THR A 155 -0.49 6.11 -1.73
N SER A 156 -1.54 5.71 -2.47
CA SER A 156 -2.93 5.97 -2.04
C SER A 156 -3.28 5.20 -0.77
N LEU A 157 -2.83 3.96 -0.65
CA LEU A 157 -3.02 3.17 0.57
C LEU A 157 -2.22 3.76 1.73
N ILE A 158 -1.00 4.25 1.48
CA ILE A 158 -0.19 4.92 2.51
C ILE A 158 -0.96 6.10 3.11
N ASP A 159 -1.52 6.97 2.25
CA ASP A 159 -2.26 8.16 2.68
C ASP A 159 -3.50 7.80 3.51
N GLU A 160 -4.30 6.83 3.06
CA GLU A 160 -5.48 6.34 3.81
C GLU A 160 -5.08 5.80 5.19
N TYR A 161 -3.98 5.07 5.26
CA TYR A 161 -3.51 4.48 6.50
C TYR A 161 -2.89 5.52 7.44
N ILE A 162 -2.26 6.58 6.92
CA ILE A 162 -1.80 7.72 7.71
C ILE A 162 -3.01 8.49 8.29
N LYS A 163 -4.05 8.75 7.49
CA LYS A 163 -5.30 9.38 7.97
C LYS A 163 -5.90 8.61 9.14
N LYS A 164 -6.09 7.31 8.97
CA LYS A 164 -6.58 6.42 10.04
C LYS A 164 -5.64 6.37 11.25
N ALA A 165 -4.33 6.44 11.06
CA ALA A 165 -3.38 6.53 12.17
C ALA A 165 -3.57 7.81 12.97
N ILE A 166 -3.72 8.96 12.29
CA ILE A 166 -4.01 10.25 12.92
C ILE A 166 -5.28 10.14 13.76
N ASP A 167 -6.35 9.51 13.25
CA ASP A 167 -7.59 9.29 14.00
C ASP A 167 -7.41 8.50 15.30
N ILE A 168 -6.51 7.50 15.28
CA ILE A 168 -6.20 6.67 16.45
C ILE A 168 -5.37 7.48 17.45
N ILE A 169 -4.32 8.16 16.97
CA ILE A 169 -3.38 8.91 17.80
C ILE A 169 -4.07 10.12 18.45
N SER A 170 -4.92 10.85 17.71
CA SER A 170 -5.65 12.02 18.21
C SER A 170 -6.62 11.74 19.37
N LYS A 171 -6.99 10.47 19.61
CA LYS A 171 -7.85 10.09 20.74
C LYS A 171 -7.11 10.07 22.07
N HIS A 172 -5.79 9.90 22.06
CA HIS A 172 -4.96 9.76 23.26
C HIS A 172 -4.29 11.08 23.62
N SER A 173 -4.04 11.30 24.92
CA SER A 173 -3.31 12.48 25.41
C SER A 173 -1.82 12.41 25.04
N PRO A 174 -1.11 13.55 24.87
CA PRO A 174 0.31 13.52 24.52
C PRO A 174 1.16 12.82 25.59
N GLU A 175 0.69 12.82 26.84
CA GLU A 175 1.31 12.16 28.00
C GLU A 175 1.03 10.65 28.06
N GLU A 176 0.12 10.12 27.24
CA GLU A 176 -0.17 8.68 27.15
C GLU A 176 0.50 8.03 25.94
N ILE A 177 1.17 8.82 25.10
CA ILE A 177 1.78 8.35 23.86
C ILE A 177 3.30 8.33 24.02
N VAL A 178 3.92 7.27 23.51
CA VAL A 178 5.37 7.22 23.34
C VAL A 178 5.75 6.87 21.92
N LEU A 179 6.73 7.57 21.36
CA LEU A 179 7.35 7.24 20.09
C LEU A 179 8.72 6.62 20.33
N VAL A 180 8.99 5.46 19.75
CA VAL A 180 10.31 4.80 19.82
C VAL A 180 10.88 4.68 18.42
N CYS A 181 12.05 5.29 18.21
CA CYS A 181 12.75 5.36 16.93
C CYS A 181 14.24 5.12 17.11
N LYS A 182 14.69 3.87 17.22
CA LYS A 182 16.13 3.57 17.36
C LYS A 182 16.97 3.93 16.13
N ARG A 183 16.35 4.05 14.95
CA ARG A 183 17.04 4.31 13.69
C ARG A 183 17.55 5.75 13.62
N GLU A 184 18.84 5.90 13.33
CA GLU A 184 19.54 7.19 13.24
C GLU A 184 18.89 8.19 12.27
N ALA A 185 18.48 7.70 11.09
CA ALA A 185 17.82 8.51 10.06
C ALA A 185 16.54 9.21 10.55
N GLY A 186 15.89 8.68 11.61
CA GLY A 186 14.66 9.25 12.16
C GLY A 186 14.87 10.15 13.37
N TRP A 187 16.10 10.34 13.88
CA TRP A 187 16.32 11.05 15.15
C TRP A 187 15.91 12.53 15.10
N LYS A 188 16.29 13.24 14.03
CA LYS A 188 15.93 14.65 13.82
C LYS A 188 14.41 14.82 13.74
N ALA A 189 13.77 14.06 12.86
CA ALA A 189 12.33 14.13 12.65
C ALA A 189 11.53 13.73 13.91
N ALA A 190 12.01 12.74 14.67
CA ALA A 190 11.38 12.34 15.92
C ALA A 190 11.57 13.39 17.04
N ALA A 191 12.68 14.12 17.06
CA ALA A 191 12.88 15.25 17.98
C ALA A 191 11.94 16.42 17.66
N LEU A 192 11.85 16.81 16.38
CA LEU A 192 10.91 17.83 15.90
C LEU A 192 9.44 17.43 16.17
N PHE A 193 9.13 16.15 16.01
CA PHE A 193 7.82 15.59 16.37
C PHE A 193 7.50 15.77 17.86
N SER A 194 8.47 15.51 18.73
CA SER A 194 8.34 15.71 20.18
C SER A 194 8.08 17.17 20.53
N GLU A 195 8.84 18.09 19.92
CA GLU A 195 8.70 19.52 20.14
C GLU A 195 7.32 20.04 19.69
N ALA A 196 6.85 19.62 18.51
CA ALA A 196 5.57 20.07 17.98
C ALA A 196 4.39 19.54 18.80
N THR A 197 4.40 18.25 19.18
CA THR A 197 3.24 17.55 19.76
C THR A 197 3.26 17.45 21.28
N GLY A 198 4.43 17.59 21.91
CA GLY A 198 4.65 17.33 23.34
C GLY A 198 4.75 15.84 23.70
N ILE A 199 4.73 14.93 22.70
CA ILE A 199 4.80 13.48 22.92
C ILE A 199 6.22 13.07 23.34
N LYS A 200 6.32 12.12 24.27
CA LYS A 200 7.61 11.57 24.72
C LYS A 200 8.23 10.69 23.64
N VAL A 201 9.51 10.93 23.33
CA VAL A 201 10.22 10.24 22.24
C VAL A 201 11.52 9.61 22.73
N PHE A 202 11.79 8.38 22.30
CA PHE A 202 13.05 7.68 22.50
C PHE A 202 13.76 7.45 21.16
N THR A 203 14.84 8.19 20.91
CA THR A 203 15.59 8.14 19.65
C THR A 203 16.78 7.19 19.70
N LYS A 204 17.71 7.35 20.64
CA LYS A 204 18.97 6.56 20.60
C LYS A 204 18.81 5.15 21.16
N LYS A 205 18.36 5.07 22.41
CA LYS A 205 18.27 3.83 23.17
C LYS A 205 16.93 3.78 23.89
N TYR A 206 16.22 2.68 23.68
CA TYR A 206 15.08 2.32 24.48
C TYR A 206 15.57 1.58 25.75
N PRO A 207 15.30 2.11 26.97
CA PRO A 207 15.59 1.40 28.21
C PRO A 207 14.76 0.11 28.27
N ALA A 208 15.41 -1.04 28.42
CA ALA A 208 14.70 -2.30 28.50
C ALA A 208 13.87 -2.36 29.78
N GLY A 209 12.59 -2.73 29.66
CA GLY A 209 11.68 -2.80 30.80
C GLY A 209 11.07 -1.44 31.17
N MET A 210 11.18 -0.41 30.33
CA MET A 210 10.57 0.90 30.57
C MET A 210 9.06 0.82 30.86
N MET A 211 8.33 -0.10 30.22
CA MET A 211 6.89 -0.28 30.46
C MET A 211 6.56 -1.37 31.48
N THR A 212 7.51 -2.24 31.83
CA THR A 212 7.26 -3.41 32.68
C THR A 212 7.83 -3.30 34.08
N ASN A 213 8.93 -2.56 34.26
CA ASN A 213 9.64 -2.47 35.53
C ASN A 213 9.39 -1.11 36.20
N ILE A 214 8.54 -1.12 37.22
CA ILE A 214 8.12 0.06 37.99
C ILE A 214 9.28 0.68 38.78
N GLN A 215 10.34 -0.09 39.07
CA GLN A 215 11.49 0.40 39.84
C GLN A 215 12.47 1.25 39.01
N LEU A 216 12.31 1.30 37.68
CA LEU A 216 13.16 2.14 36.84
C LEU A 216 12.74 3.60 36.96
N GLU A 217 13.71 4.51 37.08
CA GLU A 217 13.45 5.96 37.02
C GLU A 217 12.85 6.40 35.69
N THR A 218 13.16 5.64 34.63
CA THR A 218 12.63 5.87 33.27
C THR A 218 11.28 5.19 33.04
N PHE A 219 10.70 4.55 34.07
CA PHE A 219 9.41 3.88 33.97
C PHE A 219 8.36 4.82 33.40
N TYR A 220 7.60 4.31 32.44
CA TYR A 220 6.57 5.08 31.78
C TYR A 220 5.48 4.14 31.30
N GLU A 221 4.23 4.49 31.59
CA GLU A 221 3.08 3.67 31.25
C GLU A 221 2.23 4.35 30.18
N PRO A 222 2.60 4.22 28.88
CA PRO A 222 1.80 4.75 27.79
C PRO A 222 0.54 3.89 27.58
N GLU A 223 -0.51 4.48 27.02
CA GLU A 223 -1.64 3.73 26.45
C GLU A 223 -1.38 3.34 24.99
N LEU A 224 -0.62 4.18 24.27
CA LEU A 224 -0.31 4.00 22.86
C LEU A 224 1.19 4.15 22.59
N VAL A 225 1.73 3.18 21.85
CA VAL A 225 3.14 3.09 21.48
C VAL A 225 3.26 3.19 19.97
N ILE A 226 3.98 4.21 19.50
CA ILE A 226 4.35 4.36 18.09
C ILE A 226 5.76 3.78 17.90
N ILE A 227 5.88 2.79 17.03
CA ILE A 227 7.12 2.06 16.76
C ILE A 227 7.58 2.37 15.34
N CYS A 228 8.84 2.79 15.19
CA CYS A 228 9.36 3.19 13.88
C CYS A 228 9.83 2.02 13.03
N ASP A 229 10.39 0.99 13.66
CA ASP A 229 10.66 -0.26 12.97
C ASP A 229 10.47 -1.45 13.92
N PRO A 230 9.44 -2.30 13.72
CA PRO A 230 9.19 -3.48 14.55
C PRO A 230 10.40 -4.41 14.70
N TRP A 231 11.31 -4.44 13.74
CA TRP A 231 12.49 -5.31 13.79
C TRP A 231 13.61 -4.73 14.67
N ILE A 232 13.90 -3.43 14.52
CA ILE A 232 14.97 -2.75 15.27
C ILE A 232 14.50 -2.45 16.71
N ASP A 233 13.26 -2.02 16.86
CA ASP A 233 12.64 -1.60 18.13
C ASP A 233 11.93 -2.76 18.83
N ARG A 234 12.38 -4.00 18.59
CA ARG A 234 11.77 -5.24 19.14
C ARG A 234 11.61 -5.25 20.66
N ASN A 235 12.46 -4.52 21.39
CA ASN A 235 12.37 -4.44 22.85
C ASN A 235 11.14 -3.62 23.27
N ALA A 236 10.92 -2.48 22.61
CA ALA A 236 9.73 -1.66 22.84
C ALA A 236 8.46 -2.38 22.39
N LEU A 237 8.52 -3.07 21.25
CA LEU A 237 7.42 -3.93 20.77
C LEU A 237 7.09 -5.02 21.80
N GLY A 238 8.10 -5.74 22.29
CA GLY A 238 7.92 -6.81 23.26
C GLY A 238 7.35 -6.32 24.59
N ASP A 239 7.81 -5.16 25.08
CA ASP A 239 7.28 -4.55 26.31
C ASP A 239 5.83 -4.09 26.13
N ALA A 240 5.50 -3.46 24.99
CA ALA A 240 4.14 -3.02 24.68
C ALA A 240 3.16 -4.20 24.56
N VAL A 241 3.59 -5.32 23.97
CA VAL A 241 2.80 -6.56 23.88
C VAL A 241 2.57 -7.16 25.25
N LYS A 242 3.60 -7.27 26.10
CA LYS A 242 3.49 -7.80 27.47
C LYS A 242 2.56 -6.98 28.35
N THR A 243 2.54 -5.67 28.14
CA THR A 243 1.72 -4.72 28.91
C THR A 243 0.37 -4.42 28.24
N ASN A 244 0.06 -5.11 27.14
CA ASN A 244 -1.19 -5.00 26.38
C ASN A 244 -1.54 -3.56 25.97
N LYS A 245 -0.53 -2.78 25.56
CA LYS A 245 -0.72 -1.41 25.06
C LYS A 245 -1.01 -1.41 23.57
N LYS A 246 -1.64 -0.35 23.06
CA LYS A 246 -1.95 -0.24 21.63
C LYS A 246 -0.68 0.11 20.84
N ILE A 247 -0.40 -0.61 19.77
CA ILE A 247 0.82 -0.47 18.98
C ILE A 247 0.49 0.02 17.58
N VAL A 248 1.05 1.18 17.22
CA VAL A 248 1.08 1.72 15.86
C VAL A 248 2.49 1.54 15.30
N GLY A 249 2.65 0.76 14.23
CA GLY A 249 3.97 0.43 13.68
C GLY A 249 4.18 0.94 12.26
N LEU A 250 5.25 1.70 12.04
CA LEU A 250 5.75 2.04 10.71
C LEU A 250 6.45 0.81 10.11
N CYS A 251 5.87 0.25 9.04
CA CYS A 251 6.32 -1.01 8.47
C CYS A 251 6.67 -0.87 7.00
N ASP A 252 7.88 -1.32 6.66
CA ASP A 252 8.35 -1.52 5.30
C ASP A 252 8.02 -2.95 4.82
N THR A 253 8.26 -3.26 3.55
CA THR A 253 7.92 -4.54 2.91
C THR A 253 8.58 -5.74 3.57
N ASN A 254 9.72 -5.56 4.25
CA ASN A 254 10.43 -6.63 4.95
C ASN A 254 9.99 -6.84 6.41
N ASN A 255 9.11 -6.00 6.95
CA ASN A 255 8.71 -6.11 8.35
C ASN A 255 7.67 -7.22 8.56
N PHE A 256 7.73 -7.85 9.73
CA PHE A 256 6.69 -8.74 10.25
C PHE A 256 5.76 -7.93 11.15
N THR A 257 4.45 -8.06 10.93
CA THR A 257 3.43 -7.22 11.56
C THR A 257 2.55 -7.98 12.55
N LYS A 258 2.99 -9.15 13.02
CA LYS A 258 2.16 -10.05 13.85
C LYS A 258 1.71 -9.39 15.16
N ASP A 259 2.61 -8.66 15.80
CA ASP A 259 2.40 -8.08 17.13
C ASP A 259 2.06 -6.58 17.07
N VAL A 260 1.80 -6.04 15.87
CA VAL A 260 1.46 -4.63 15.63
C VAL A 260 -0.04 -4.52 15.42
N ASN A 261 -0.74 -3.73 16.24
CA ASN A 261 -2.20 -3.58 16.11
C ASN A 261 -2.60 -2.80 14.87
N TYR A 262 -1.86 -1.73 14.57
CA TYR A 262 -2.14 -0.88 13.41
C TYR A 262 -0.85 -0.60 12.62
N VAL A 263 -0.84 -1.02 11.37
CA VAL A 263 0.32 -0.92 10.49
C VAL A 263 0.19 0.30 9.60
N ILE A 264 1.20 1.16 9.59
CA ILE A 264 1.35 2.22 8.59
C ILE A 264 2.37 1.73 7.56
N PRO A 265 1.95 1.41 6.32
CA PRO A 265 2.88 0.98 5.29
C PRO A 265 3.71 2.18 4.84
N CYS A 266 5.02 2.15 5.04
CA CYS A 266 5.92 3.22 4.60
C CYS A 266 7.36 2.74 4.54
N ASN A 267 8.18 3.43 3.76
CA ASN A 267 9.64 3.30 3.86
C ASN A 267 10.10 3.81 5.23
N ASN A 268 10.40 2.91 6.15
CA ASN A 268 10.87 3.29 7.48
C ASN A 268 12.39 3.48 7.55
N LYS A 269 13.14 3.38 6.45
CA LYS A 269 14.62 3.43 6.43
C LYS A 269 15.17 4.79 6.06
N GLY A 270 14.54 5.47 5.12
CA GLY A 270 14.98 6.79 4.64
C GLY A 270 14.61 7.90 5.62
N GLY A 271 15.54 8.82 5.90
CA GLY A 271 15.30 9.97 6.77
C GLY A 271 14.18 10.87 6.24
N LYS A 272 14.21 11.18 4.93
CA LYS A 272 13.16 11.97 4.26
C LYS A 272 11.77 11.35 4.37
N SER A 273 11.68 10.02 4.24
CA SER A 273 10.41 9.30 4.34
C SER A 273 9.86 9.32 5.77
N LEU A 274 10.71 9.00 6.76
CA LEU A 274 10.33 9.09 8.18
C LEU A 274 9.93 10.53 8.56
N GLY A 275 10.68 11.51 8.07
CA GLY A 275 10.39 12.93 8.18
C GLY A 275 8.99 13.29 7.73
N LEU A 276 8.64 12.90 6.50
CA LEU A 276 7.30 13.15 5.95
C LEU A 276 6.21 12.49 6.79
N VAL A 277 6.39 11.22 7.19
CA VAL A 277 5.37 10.52 7.96
C VAL A 277 5.15 11.17 9.33
N PHE A 278 6.23 11.51 10.05
CA PHE A 278 6.11 12.20 11.34
C PHE A 278 5.51 13.60 11.18
N TYR A 279 5.89 14.34 10.14
CA TYR A 279 5.29 15.64 9.84
C TYR A 279 3.77 15.51 9.64
N LEU A 280 3.31 14.55 8.84
CA LEU A 280 1.89 14.36 8.56
C LEU A 280 1.11 13.94 9.80
N ILE A 281 1.68 13.04 10.60
CA ILE A 281 1.06 12.62 11.86
C ILE A 281 1.01 13.79 12.85
N ALA A 282 2.09 14.57 13.00
CA ALA A 282 2.11 15.73 13.89
C ALA A 282 1.10 16.79 13.47
N LYS A 283 1.07 17.14 12.19
CA LYS A 283 0.11 18.09 11.61
C LYS A 283 -1.32 17.65 11.84
N GLY A 284 -1.65 16.41 11.46
CA GLY A 284 -2.99 15.87 11.65
C GLY A 284 -3.39 15.77 13.13
N TYR A 285 -2.45 15.41 14.00
CA TYR A 285 -2.68 15.33 15.44
C TYR A 285 -3.04 16.70 16.03
N LEU A 286 -2.27 17.74 15.70
CA LEU A 286 -2.47 19.10 16.18
C LEU A 286 -3.76 19.72 15.62
N GLU A 287 -4.05 19.51 14.33
CA GLU A 287 -5.29 19.96 13.69
C GLU A 287 -6.53 19.36 14.37
N LYS A 288 -6.54 18.05 14.61
CA LYS A 288 -7.68 17.37 15.25
C LYS A 288 -7.88 17.77 16.71
N ARG A 289 -6.78 17.99 17.43
CA ARG A 289 -6.84 18.45 18.82
C ARG A 289 -6.99 19.97 18.96
N LYS A 290 -6.99 20.72 17.85
CA LYS A 290 -7.05 22.19 17.81
C LYS A 290 -5.97 22.85 18.66
N LEU A 291 -4.79 22.22 18.73
CA LEU A 291 -3.64 22.75 19.45
C LEU A 291 -2.93 23.77 18.55
N LYS A 292 -2.67 24.96 19.09
CA LYS A 292 -2.03 26.07 18.35
C LYS A 292 -0.51 26.02 18.41
N ASN A 293 0.08 24.83 18.50
CA ASN A 293 1.53 24.69 18.54
C ASN A 293 2.10 25.03 17.16
N LYS A 294 3.24 25.71 17.14
CA LYS A 294 3.96 25.99 15.89
C LYS A 294 4.56 24.66 15.39
N ILE A 295 4.13 24.23 14.22
CA ILE A 295 4.72 23.07 13.55
C ILE A 295 5.87 23.58 12.68
N PRO A 296 7.07 22.99 12.77
CA PRO A 296 8.12 23.21 11.78
C PRO A 296 7.64 22.91 10.36
N SER A 297 8.29 23.48 9.37
CA SER A 297 7.95 23.25 7.97
C SER A 297 8.19 21.78 7.58
N MET A 298 7.55 21.32 6.51
CA MET A 298 7.77 19.96 5.99
C MET A 298 9.24 19.75 5.57
N GLU A 299 9.91 20.80 5.13
CA GLU A 299 11.32 20.81 4.75
C GLU A 299 12.21 20.53 5.96
N ASP A 300 11.95 21.19 7.10
CA ASP A 300 12.69 20.96 8.35
C ASP A 300 12.69 19.49 8.79
N PHE A 301 11.56 18.80 8.57
CA PHE A 301 11.42 17.36 8.87
C PHE A 301 12.16 16.45 7.89
N THR A 302 12.36 16.91 6.64
CA THR A 302 12.91 16.09 5.55
C THR A 302 14.36 16.41 5.21
N GLU A 303 14.92 17.49 5.75
CA GLU A 303 16.33 17.86 5.65
C GLU A 303 17.25 16.89 6.43
N GLU A 304 18.35 16.49 5.79
CA GLU A 304 19.30 15.49 6.32
C GLU A 304 20.42 16.08 7.20
N ASP A 305 20.22 17.27 7.78
CA ASP A 305 21.27 17.91 8.58
C ASP A 305 21.44 17.27 9.96
N MET A 306 22.55 16.55 10.10
CA MET A 306 22.92 15.71 11.25
C MET A 306 23.32 16.51 12.51
N GLN A 307 23.58 17.82 12.38
CA GLN A 307 24.17 18.64 13.45
C GLN A 307 23.19 19.01 14.59
N ALA A 308 21.89 19.11 14.30
CA ALA A 308 20.88 19.57 15.27
C ALA A 308 20.58 18.58 16.42
N VAL A 309 20.93 17.29 16.27
CA VAL A 309 20.62 16.24 17.27
C VAL A 309 21.61 16.27 18.45
N GLN A 310 22.80 16.85 18.26
CA GLN A 310 23.82 16.95 19.30
C GLN A 310 23.45 18.00 20.37
N GLU A 311 22.94 19.17 19.95
CA GLU A 311 22.68 20.32 20.83
C GLU A 311 21.47 20.15 21.76
N VAL A 312 20.39 19.51 21.28
CA VAL A 312 19.17 19.26 22.09
C VAL A 312 19.45 18.36 23.31
N TYR A 313 20.49 17.52 23.22
CA TYR A 313 20.88 16.62 24.31
C TYR A 313 21.76 17.30 25.36
N GLU A 314 22.61 18.26 24.96
CA GLU A 314 23.45 19.00 25.92
C GLU A 314 22.63 19.96 26.78
N PHE A 315 21.53 20.51 26.27
CA PHE A 315 20.63 21.38 27.03
C PHE A 315 19.78 20.64 28.09
N LYS A 316 19.65 19.31 28.01
CA LYS A 316 18.84 18.49 28.93
C LYS A 316 19.63 17.70 29.96
N ARG A 317 20.95 17.88 30.08
CA ARG A 317 21.62 17.53 31.34
C ARG A 317 21.17 18.58 32.37
N PRO A 318 20.44 18.23 33.44
CA PRO A 318 20.38 19.13 34.58
C PRO A 318 21.83 19.37 34.99
N MET A 319 22.24 20.65 35.09
CA MET A 319 23.46 21.01 35.80
C MET A 319 23.43 20.25 37.13
N GLU A 320 24.49 19.49 37.38
CA GLU A 320 24.70 18.77 38.62
C GLU A 320 24.34 19.72 39.76
N PHE A 321 23.31 19.37 40.54
CA PHE A 321 23.13 19.97 41.85
C PHE A 321 24.30 19.49 42.68
N GLU A 322 25.36 20.30 42.66
CA GLU A 322 26.48 20.22 43.57
C GLU A 322 25.88 20.11 44.97
N GLN A 323 26.12 18.95 45.60
CA GLN A 323 25.62 18.64 46.93
C GLN A 323 26.14 19.71 47.88
N ALA A 324 25.28 20.61 48.33
CA ALA A 324 25.51 21.39 49.54
C ALA A 324 25.47 20.41 50.71
N ALA A 325 26.63 19.80 51.00
CA ALA A 325 26.87 19.06 52.21
C ALA A 325 26.85 20.05 53.40
N VAL A 326 25.99 19.75 54.36
CA VAL A 326 25.98 20.29 55.74
C VAL A 326 27.14 19.69 56.52
#